data_AF-A0A448TI07-F1
#
_entry.id   AF-A0A448TI07-F1
#
_cell.length_a   1.000
_cell.length_b   1.000
_cell.length_c   1.000
_cell.angle_alpha   90.00
_cell.angle_beta   90.00
_cell.angle_gamma   90.00
#
_symmetry.space_group_name_H-M   'P 1'
#
loop_
_entity.id
_entity.type
_entity.pdbx_description
1 polymer ?
#
loop_
_entity_poly.entity_id
_entity_poly.type
_entity_poly.pdbx_seq_one_letter_code
_entity_poly.pdbx_strand_id
1 'polypeptide(L)' 'MDFNAIIEPAIKFFSTGIGAMIAEFARAIYNALYPANAGAATTETSAVTPPPGK' A
#
# COMPACT_ATOMS: atom_id res chain seq x y z
N MET A 1 7.41 23.41 -12.69
CA MET A 1 7.74 23.13 -11.29
C MET A 1 8.35 21.74 -11.28
N ASP A 2 9.62 21.61 -10.93
CA ASP A 2 10.30 20.32 -10.98
C ASP A 2 9.84 19.46 -9.81
N PHE A 3 9.02 18.45 -10.11
CA PHE A 3 8.47 17.55 -9.10
C PHE A 3 9.59 16.79 -8.37
N ASN A 4 10.72 16.58 -9.06
CA ASN A 4 11.89 15.91 -8.51
C ASN A 4 12.55 16.76 -7.41
N ALA A 5 12.55 18.09 -7.58
CA ALA A 5 13.10 19.02 -6.59
C ALA A 5 12.31 19.06 -5.26
N ILE A 6 11.06 18.58 -5.25
CA ILE A 6 10.22 18.49 -4.04
C ILE A 6 10.36 17.11 -3.38
N ILE A 7 10.50 16.05 -4.18
CA ILE A 7 10.56 14.67 -3.67
C ILE A 7 11.94 14.33 -3.09
N GLU A 8 13.04 14.78 -3.71
CA GLU A 8 14.41 14.52 -3.22
C GLU A 8 14.64 14.86 -1.75
N PRO A 9 14.27 16.06 -1.24
CA PRO A 9 14.47 16.38 0.16
C PRO A 9 13.62 15.52 1.10
N ALA A 10 12.42 15.11 0.67
CA ALA A 10 11.59 14.19 1.44
C ALA A 10 12.23 12.80 1.56
N ILE A 11 12.72 12.24 0.44
CA ILE A 11 13.45 10.96 0.44
C ILE A 11 14.69 11.05 1.34
N LYS A 12 15.47 12.13 1.23
CA LYS A 12 16.68 12.33 2.02
C LYS A 12 16.37 12.43 3.52
N PHE A 13 15.27 13.10 3.89
CA PHE A 13 14.79 13.17 5.26
C PHE A 13 14.42 11.79 5.82
N PHE A 14 13.61 11.01 5.09
CA PHE A 14 13.23 9.66 5.51
C PHE A 14 14.38 8.64 5.46
N SER A 15 15.50 8.96 4.80
CA SER A 15 16.67 8.09 4.73
C SER A 15 17.66 8.27 5.89
N THR A 16 17.47 9.26 6.77
CA THR A 16 18.44 9.56 7.85
C THR A 16 17.79 9.90 9.20
N GLY A 17 18.48 9.58 10.30
CA GLY A 17 18.11 9.97 11.66
C GLY A 17 16.69 9.59 12.06
N ILE A 18 15.92 10.57 12.54
CA ILE A 18 14.53 10.39 13.00
C ILE A 18 13.57 10.05 11.85
N GLY A 19 13.83 10.51 10.63
CA GLY A 19 12.98 10.22 9.48
C GLY A 19 12.98 8.73 9.13
N ALA A 20 14.14 8.08 9.20
CA ALA A 20 14.24 6.63 9.02
C ALA A 20 13.46 5.86 10.09
N MET A 21 13.51 6.32 11.35
CA MET A 21 12.74 5.72 12.43
C MET A 21 11.23 5.87 12.22
N ILE A 22 10.76 7.05 11.78
CA ILE A 22 9.35 7.30 11.47
C ILE A 22 8.88 6.41 10.32
N ALA A 23 9.69 6.27 9.26
CA ALA A 23 9.37 5.41 8.11
C ALA A 23 9.24 3.94 8.53
N GLU A 24 10.15 3.46 9.38
CA GLU A 24 10.12 2.10 9.91
C GLU A 24 8.88 1.88 10.80
N PHE A 25 8.55 2.84 11.66
CA PHE A 25 7.37 2.78 12.51
C PHE A 25 6.07 2.81 11.69
N ALA A 26 6.00 3.64 10.65
CA ALA A 26 4.87 3.68 9.73
C ALA A 26 4.70 2.34 8.99
N ARG A 27 5.80 1.71 8.56
CA ARG A 27 5.78 0.36 7.98
C ARG A 27 5.28 -0.68 8.97
N ALA A 28 5.75 -0.64 10.22
CA ALA A 28 5.32 -1.56 11.25
C ALA A 28 3.82 -1.45 11.51
N ILE A 29 3.29 -0.23 11.63
CA ILE A 29 1.85 0.02 11.77
C ILE A 29 1.09 -0.48 10.54
N TYR A 30 1.57 -0.18 9.34
CA TYR A 30 0.91 -0.61 8.10
C TYR A 30 0.83 -2.14 8.02
N ASN A 31 1.93 -2.84 8.31
CA ASN A 31 1.95 -4.31 8.34
C ASN A 31 1.08 -4.89 9.45
N ALA A 32 0.90 -4.19 10.57
CA ALA A 32 0.00 -4.62 11.64
C ALA A 32 -1.48 -4.45 11.25
N LEU A 33 -1.84 -3.36 10.55
CA LEU A 33 -3.21 -3.08 10.11
C LEU A 33 -3.59 -3.90 8.86
N TYR A 34 -2.65 -4.09 7.95
CA TYR A 34 -2.80 -4.81 6.69
C TYR A 34 -1.77 -5.93 6.60
N PRO A 35 -1.94 -7.01 7.39
CA PRO A 35 -0.99 -8.10 7.37
C PRO A 35 -0.98 -8.77 6.00
N ALA A 36 0.19 -9.22 5.55
CA ALA A 36 0.36 -9.80 4.21
C ALA A 36 -0.46 -11.09 3.97
N ASN A 37 -0.94 -11.72 5.05
CA ASN A 37 -1.84 -12.88 5.00
C ASN A 37 -3.33 -12.50 5.10
N ALA A 38 -3.66 -11.19 5.12
CA ALA A 38 -5.04 -10.75 5.00
C ALA A 38 -5.61 -11.34 3.72
N GLY A 39 -6.83 -11.91 3.82
CA GLY A 39 -7.49 -12.57 2.70
C GLY A 39 -7.36 -11.74 1.44
N ALA A 40 -6.83 -12.35 0.37
CA ALA A 40 -6.65 -11.67 -0.90
C ALA A 40 -7.97 -10.98 -1.26
N ALA A 41 -7.91 -9.71 -1.67
CA ALA A 41 -9.09 -8.93 -1.99
C ALA A 41 -9.96 -9.73 -2.99
N THR A 42 -11.03 -10.32 -2.47
CA THR A 42 -11.95 -11.11 -3.29
C THR A 42 -12.73 -10.11 -4.11
N THR A 43 -12.40 -10.02 -5.40
CA THR A 43 -13.36 -9.45 -6.34
C THR A 43 -14.49 -10.48 -6.37
N GLU A 44 -15.56 -10.21 -5.63
CA GLU A 44 -16.82 -10.88 -5.88
C GLU A 44 -17.30 -10.43 -7.27
N THR A 45 -16.67 -10.96 -8.31
CA THR A 45 -17.34 -11.20 -9.57
C THR A 45 -18.48 -12.12 -9.18
N SER A 46 -19.63 -11.51 -8.92
CA SER A 46 -20.92 -12.13 -9.10
C SER A 46 -20.87 -12.70 -10.51
N ALA A 47 -20.51 -13.97 -10.60
CA ALA A 47 -20.55 -14.74 -11.82
C ALA A 47 -21.99 -14.63 -12.29
N VAL A 48 -22.19 -13.84 -13.36
CA VAL A 48 -23.45 -13.82 -14.08
C VAL A 48 -23.64 -15.23 -14.61
N THR A 49 -24.42 -16.03 -13.89
CA THR A 49 -24.81 -17.37 -14.32
C THR A 49 -25.56 -17.21 -15.65
N PRO A 50 -25.06 -17.71 -16.79
CA PRO A 50 -25.83 -17.72 -18.03
C PRO A 50 -27.04 -18.65 -17.81
N PRO A 51 -28.24 -18.31 -18.31
CA PRO A 51 -29.41 -19.15 -18.13
C PRO A 51 -29.19 -20.52 -18.79
N PRO A 52 -29.67 -21.62 -18.20
CA PRO A 52 -29.64 -22.91 -18.86
C PRO A 52 -30.57 -22.85 -20.07
N GLY A 53 -30.00 -22.94 -21.26
CA GLY A 53 -30.76 -23.15 -22.49
C GLY A 53 -31.61 -24.42 -22.36
N LYS A 54 -32.92 -24.23 -22.43
CA LYS A 54 -33.93 -25.24 -22.72
C LYS A 54 -34.73 -24.75 -23.90
#